data_AF-A0A661CNV2-F1
#
_entry.id   AF-A0A661CNV2-F1
#
_cell.length_a   1.000
_cell.length_b   1.000
_cell.length_c   1.000
_cell.angle_alpha   90.00
_cell.angle_beta   90.00
_cell.angle_gamma   90.00
#
_symmetry.space_group_name_H-M   'P 1'
#
loop_
_entity.id
_entity.type
_entity.pdbx_description
1 polymer ?
#
loop_
_entity_poly.entity_id
_entity_poly.type
_entity_poly.pdbx_seq_one_letter_code
_entity_poly.pdbx_strand_id
1 'polypeptide(L)'
;MYIVKEATERDIYLNNDTMMQAKYVHFLTHTYEMNGFLGLSYGKDSTEDGLLTGPEIAAKLFINADTVLVTACDTAGASQPLLPGEAFSSLAVGFVTAGAKRLLITLWPVKDLLYAHKFFVPT
;
A
#
# COMPACT_ATOMS: atom_id res chain seq x y z
N MET A 1 15.70 11.36 1.70
CA MET A 1 14.30 11.08 2.08
C MET A 1 13.42 11.81 1.08
N TYR A 2 12.63 11.07 0.30
CA TYR A 2 11.73 11.60 -0.72
C TYR A 2 10.30 11.35 -0.27
N ILE A 3 9.45 12.38 -0.28
CA ILE A 3 8.07 12.30 0.22
C ILE A 3 7.16 12.92 -0.83
N VAL A 4 6.16 12.16 -1.26
CA VAL A 4 5.04 12.68 -2.04
C VAL A 4 3.88 12.87 -1.07
N LYS A 5 3.44 14.12 -0.88
CA LYS A 5 2.31 14.46 -0.01
C LYS A 5 1.04 14.52 -0.85
N GLU A 6 -0.09 14.09 -0.27
CA GLU A 6 -1.41 14.15 -0.93
C GLU A 6 -1.37 13.53 -2.34
N ALA A 7 -0.63 12.42 -2.47
CA ALA A 7 -0.37 11.80 -3.76
C ALA A 7 -1.67 11.34 -4.42
N THR A 8 -1.77 11.55 -5.72
CA THR A 8 -2.75 10.86 -6.55
C THR A 8 -2.28 9.43 -6.83
N GLU A 9 -3.19 8.56 -7.23
CA GLU A 9 -2.84 7.21 -7.69
C GLU A 9 -1.84 7.26 -8.86
N ARG A 10 -2.06 8.21 -9.79
CA ARG A 10 -1.16 8.49 -10.91
C ARG A 10 0.25 8.85 -10.47
N ASP A 11 0.39 9.66 -9.43
CA ASP A 11 1.71 10.03 -8.90
C ASP A 11 2.50 8.80 -8.46
N ILE A 12 1.84 7.76 -7.95
CA ILE A 12 2.53 6.50 -7.58
C ILE A 12 3.15 5.85 -8.81
N TYR A 13 2.42 5.77 -9.93
CA TYR A 13 2.91 5.20 -11.19
C TYR A 13 4.09 5.96 -11.77
N LEU A 14 4.06 7.29 -11.68
CA LEU A 14 5.13 8.15 -12.20
C LEU A 14 6.42 8.10 -11.36
N ASN A 15 6.37 7.51 -10.16
CA ASN A 15 7.51 7.40 -9.25
C ASN A 15 8.19 6.02 -9.26
N ASN A 16 7.98 5.21 -10.30
CA ASN A 16 8.64 3.90 -10.47
C ASN A 16 10.17 3.99 -10.41
N ASP A 17 10.78 4.97 -11.05
CA ASP A 17 12.25 5.16 -11.01
C ASP A 17 12.76 5.34 -9.58
N THR A 18 12.01 6.08 -8.76
CA THR A 18 12.31 6.27 -7.33
C THR A 18 12.20 4.94 -6.57
N MET A 19 11.14 4.16 -6.81
CA MET A 19 10.92 2.86 -6.15
C MET A 19 11.94 1.79 -6.57
N MET A 20 12.49 1.88 -7.78
CA MET A 20 13.56 1.00 -8.25
C MET A 20 14.93 1.32 -7.63
N GLN A 21 15.13 2.57 -7.19
CA GLN A 21 16.40 3.03 -6.62
C GLN A 21 16.38 3.13 -5.08
N ALA A 22 15.19 3.19 -4.48
CA ALA A 22 15.03 3.31 -3.04
C ALA A 22 15.41 2.00 -2.33
N LYS A 23 15.98 2.12 -1.12
CA LYS A 23 16.15 0.96 -0.21
C LYS A 23 14.86 0.63 0.53
N TYR A 24 14.07 1.65 0.87
CA TYR A 24 12.84 1.52 1.63
C TYR A 24 11.73 2.31 0.94
N VAL A 25 10.56 1.70 0.80
CA VAL A 25 9.34 2.36 0.30
C VAL A 25 8.27 2.21 1.36
N HIS A 26 7.60 3.32 1.69
CA HIS A 26 6.55 3.34 2.71
C HIS A 26 5.29 3.97 2.14
N PHE A 27 4.23 3.17 2.06
CA PHE A 27 2.88 3.62 1.74
C PHE A 27 2.14 3.92 3.05
N LEU A 28 1.73 5.17 3.23
CA LEU A 28 1.02 5.68 4.41
C LEU A 28 -0.35 6.16 3.95
N THR A 29 -1.37 5.32 4.10
CA THR A 29 -2.71 5.63 3.58
C THR A 29 -3.81 4.80 4.28
N HIS A 30 -5.05 4.98 3.86
CA HIS A 30 -6.17 4.15 4.23
C HIS A 30 -6.43 3.09 3.18
N THR A 31 -6.97 1.96 3.62
CA THR A 31 -7.60 1.02 2.72
C THR A 31 -9.05 1.42 2.48
N TYR A 32 -9.51 1.16 1.26
CA TYR A 32 -10.90 1.31 0.88
C TYR A 32 -11.34 0.06 0.12
N GLU A 33 -12.56 -0.40 0.38
CA GLU A 33 -13.14 -1.54 -0.32
C GLU A 33 -14.13 -1.05 -1.37
N MET A 34 -13.96 -1.54 -2.60
CA MET A 34 -14.87 -1.26 -3.70
C MET A 34 -15.15 -2.55 -4.47
N ASN A 35 -16.44 -2.92 -4.55
CA ASN A 35 -16.91 -4.10 -5.29
C ASN A 35 -16.22 -5.42 -4.87
N GLY A 36 -15.94 -5.59 -3.57
CA GLY A 36 -15.29 -6.78 -3.02
C GLY A 36 -13.76 -6.78 -3.14
N PHE A 37 -13.16 -5.73 -3.71
CA PHE A 37 -11.71 -5.58 -3.82
C PHE A 37 -11.19 -4.55 -2.83
N LEU A 38 -10.17 -4.94 -2.07
CA LEU A 38 -9.42 -4.05 -1.19
C LEU A 38 -8.38 -3.28 -2.02
N GLY A 39 -8.35 -1.96 -1.86
CA GLY A 39 -7.36 -1.08 -2.49
C GLY A 39 -6.79 -0.05 -1.52
N LEU A 40 -5.67 0.57 -1.88
CA LEU A 40 -5.07 1.68 -1.16
C LEU A 40 -5.65 3.00 -1.70
N SER A 41 -6.17 3.84 -0.82
CA SER A 41 -6.82 5.10 -1.21
C SER A 41 -5.79 6.20 -1.51
N TYR A 42 -6.01 6.96 -2.58
CA TYR A 42 -5.20 8.10 -2.97
C TYR A 42 -6.07 9.21 -3.57
N GLY A 43 -5.45 10.34 -3.91
CA GLY A 43 -6.11 11.37 -4.69
C GLY A 43 -6.58 10.83 -6.04
N LYS A 44 -7.82 11.15 -6.40
CA LYS A 44 -8.40 10.88 -7.72
C LYS A 44 -8.02 11.99 -8.69
N ASP A 45 -7.79 11.64 -9.96
CA ASP A 45 -7.64 12.62 -11.05
C ASP A 45 -8.53 12.25 -12.25
N SER A 46 -8.26 12.84 -13.43
CA SER A 46 -9.04 12.59 -14.65
C SER A 46 -8.71 11.25 -15.33
N THR A 47 -7.64 10.58 -14.92
CA THR A 47 -7.10 9.36 -15.54
C THR A 47 -7.18 8.15 -14.64
N GLU A 48 -7.08 8.33 -13.33
CA GLU A 48 -7.11 7.24 -12.34
C GLU A 48 -8.24 7.48 -11.32
N ASP A 49 -8.74 6.42 -10.69
CA ASP A 49 -9.94 6.48 -9.86
C ASP A 49 -9.66 6.80 -8.38
N GLY A 50 -8.38 6.83 -7.99
CA GLY A 50 -7.95 7.11 -6.62
C GLY A 50 -7.89 5.87 -5.75
N LEU A 51 -7.92 4.67 -6.34
CA LEU A 51 -7.88 3.39 -5.63
C LEU A 51 -6.82 2.48 -6.25
N LEU A 52 -5.63 2.46 -5.65
CA LEU A 52 -4.54 1.58 -6.08
C LEU A 52 -4.82 0.13 -5.67
N THR A 53 -5.21 -0.71 -6.61
CA THR A 53 -5.57 -2.12 -6.37
C THR A 53 -4.39 -3.10 -6.49
N GLY A 54 -4.55 -4.32 -5.96
CA GLY A 54 -3.55 -5.39 -6.10
C GLY A 54 -3.16 -5.70 -7.55
N PRO A 55 -4.12 -5.88 -8.47
CA PRO A 55 -3.83 -6.06 -9.90
C PRO A 55 -3.07 -4.90 -10.53
N GLU A 56 -3.38 -3.66 -10.15
CA GLU A 56 -2.67 -2.49 -10.67
C GLU A 56 -1.27 -2.38 -10.12
N ILE A 57 -1.06 -2.68 -8.84
CA ILE A 57 0.27 -2.79 -8.25
C ILE A 57 1.08 -3.81 -9.06
N ALA A 58 0.53 -5.00 -9.31
CA ALA A 58 1.21 -6.06 -10.05
C ALA A 58 1.57 -5.65 -11.50
N ALA A 59 0.70 -4.87 -12.16
CA ALA A 59 0.83 -4.55 -13.57
C ALA A 59 1.59 -3.25 -13.86
N LYS A 60 1.49 -2.24 -12.98
CA LYS A 60 1.93 -0.87 -13.22
C LYS A 60 3.16 -0.48 -12.37
N LEU A 61 3.47 -1.18 -11.28
CA LEU A 61 4.60 -0.84 -10.40
C LEU A 61 5.84 -1.68 -10.66
N PHE A 62 7.00 -1.03 -10.52
CA PHE A 62 8.33 -1.65 -10.58
C PHE A 62 9.09 -1.30 -9.30
N ILE A 63 9.28 -2.30 -8.42
CA ILE A 63 9.87 -2.12 -7.10
C ILE A 63 11.14 -2.95 -7.01
N ASN A 64 12.23 -2.33 -6.55
CA ASN A 64 13.49 -3.02 -6.23
C ASN A 64 13.98 -2.69 -4.80
N ALA A 65 13.10 -2.11 -3.98
CA ALA A 65 13.38 -1.80 -2.59
C ALA A 65 13.67 -3.04 -1.76
N ASP A 66 14.56 -2.89 -0.77
CA ASP A 66 14.89 -3.94 0.19
C ASP A 66 13.69 -4.24 1.09
N THR A 67 12.88 -3.24 1.40
CA THR A 67 11.65 -3.39 2.19
C THR A 67 10.57 -2.41 1.77
N VAL A 68 9.36 -2.94 1.61
CA VAL A 68 8.12 -2.18 1.44
C VAL A 68 7.33 -2.28 2.74
N LEU A 69 6.96 -1.12 3.30
CA LEU A 69 6.04 -1.02 4.43
C LEU A 69 4.72 -0.42 3.92
N VAL A 70 3.61 -1.08 4.23
CA VAL A 70 2.27 -0.54 3.95
C VAL A 70 1.57 -0.36 5.28
N THR A 71 1.37 0.89 5.66
CA THR A 71 0.58 1.26 6.83
C THR A 71 -0.78 1.71 6.33
N ALA A 72 -1.71 0.75 6.34
CA ALA A 72 -3.15 0.93 6.15
C ALA A 72 -3.87 -0.22 6.88
N CYS A 73 -5.20 -0.22 6.98
CA CYS A 73 -5.94 -1.28 7.68
C CYS A 73 -6.06 -2.55 6.82
N ASP A 74 -5.96 -3.73 7.43
CA ASP A 74 -6.27 -5.04 6.78
C ASP A 74 -5.52 -5.34 5.46
N THR A 75 -4.33 -4.78 5.24
CA THR A 75 -3.60 -4.93 3.97
C THR A 75 -3.10 -6.35 3.67
N ALA A 76 -2.95 -7.19 4.70
CA ALA A 76 -2.63 -8.62 4.59
C ALA A 76 -3.88 -9.51 4.55
N GLY A 77 -5.02 -9.00 5.03
CA GLY A 77 -6.31 -9.68 5.01
C GLY A 77 -7.13 -9.31 3.76
N ALA A 78 -8.31 -9.89 3.63
CA ALA A 78 -9.27 -9.51 2.61
C ALA A 78 -10.54 -8.98 3.27
N SER A 79 -11.22 -8.04 2.61
CA SER A 79 -12.53 -7.52 3.06
C SER A 79 -13.64 -8.57 3.00
N GLN A 80 -13.41 -9.64 2.23
CA GLN A 80 -14.23 -10.83 2.14
C GLN A 80 -13.40 -12.03 2.62
N PRO A 81 -14.04 -13.14 3.03
CA PRO A 81 -13.30 -14.38 3.29
C PRO A 81 -12.46 -14.73 2.06
N LEU A 82 -11.16 -14.97 2.28
CA LEU A 82 -10.26 -15.46 1.24
C LEU A 82 -10.87 -16.72 0.60
N LEU A 83 -10.82 -16.79 -0.73
CA LEU A 83 -11.30 -17.98 -1.43
C LEU A 83 -10.49 -19.20 -1.00
N PRO A 84 -11.06 -20.42 -1.02
CA PRO A 84 -10.30 -21.62 -0.73
C PRO A 84 -9.03 -21.71 -1.59
N GLY A 85 -7.85 -21.63 -0.95
CA GLY A 85 -6.55 -21.63 -1.63
C GLY A 85 -5.85 -20.27 -1.72
N GLU A 86 -6.52 -19.16 -1.39
CA GLU A 86 -5.87 -17.87 -1.22
C GLU A 86 -5.21 -17.79 0.16
N ALA A 87 -3.88 -17.68 0.18
CA ALA A 87 -3.11 -17.55 1.42
C ALA A 87 -2.95 -16.09 1.88
N PHE A 88 -3.05 -15.14 0.96
CA PHE A 88 -2.80 -13.71 1.18
C PHE A 88 -3.76 -12.84 0.35
N SER A 89 -3.94 -11.59 0.78
CA SER A 89 -4.71 -10.59 0.04
C SER A 89 -4.15 -10.33 -1.37
N SER A 90 -5.01 -9.86 -2.27
CA SER A 90 -4.60 -9.43 -3.62
C SER A 90 -3.58 -8.28 -3.58
N LEU A 91 -3.62 -7.41 -2.56
CA LEU A 91 -2.63 -6.35 -2.33
C LEU A 91 -1.24 -6.94 -2.04
N ALA A 92 -1.16 -7.92 -1.14
CA ALA A 92 0.10 -8.57 -0.80
C ALA A 92 0.71 -9.28 -2.02
N VAL A 93 -0.12 -10.01 -2.77
CA VAL A 93 0.29 -10.66 -4.03
C VAL A 93 0.76 -9.61 -5.04
N GLY A 94 0.07 -8.49 -5.15
CA GLY A 94 0.43 -7.39 -6.04
C GLY A 94 1.83 -6.85 -5.76
N PHE A 95 2.12 -6.49 -4.51
CA PHE A 95 3.44 -5.96 -4.12
C PHE A 95 4.57 -6.95 -4.36
N VAL A 96 4.36 -8.23 -4.04
CA VAL A 96 5.35 -9.29 -4.30
C VAL A 96 5.58 -9.43 -5.81
N THR A 97 4.51 -9.40 -6.60
CA THR A 97 4.59 -9.49 -8.07
C THR A 97 5.32 -8.29 -8.68
N ALA A 98 5.14 -7.09 -8.11
CA ALA A 98 5.82 -5.87 -8.52
C ALA A 98 7.32 -5.82 -8.15
N GLY A 99 7.84 -6.83 -7.42
CA GLY A 99 9.27 -6.95 -7.09
C GLY A 99 9.64 -6.61 -5.64
N ALA A 100 8.67 -6.45 -4.73
CA ALA A 100 8.96 -6.24 -3.32
C ALA A 100 9.69 -7.46 -2.71
N LYS A 101 10.95 -7.26 -2.28
CA LYS A 101 11.79 -8.32 -1.70
C LYS A 101 11.37 -8.70 -0.28
N ARG A 102 10.90 -7.71 0.48
CA ARG A 102 10.37 -7.87 1.84
C ARG A 102 9.17 -6.95 1.98
N LEU A 103 8.10 -7.47 2.56
CA LEU A 103 6.83 -6.77 2.70
C LEU A 103 6.38 -6.81 4.16
N LEU A 104 6.15 -5.65 4.75
CA LEU A 104 5.55 -5.50 6.08
C LEU A 104 4.17 -4.84 5.90
N ILE A 105 3.13 -5.59 6.28
CA ILE A 105 1.72 -5.29 6.07
C ILE A 105 0.93 -5.62 7.34
N THR A 106 -0.32 -5.20 7.41
CA THR A 106 -1.21 -5.30 8.59
C THR A 106 -2.25 -6.41 8.41
N LEU A 107 -2.40 -7.28 9.41
CA LEU A 107 -3.39 -8.38 9.41
C LEU A 107 -4.77 -7.99 9.95
N TRP A 108 -4.85 -6.86 10.67
CA TRP A 108 -6.05 -6.42 11.37
C TRP A 108 -6.21 -4.90 11.20
N PRO A 109 -7.41 -4.33 11.48
CA PRO A 109 -7.60 -2.91 11.45
C PRO A 109 -6.70 -2.24 12.48
N VAL A 110 -5.89 -1.28 12.04
CA VAL A 110 -5.08 -0.46 12.93
C VAL A 110 -5.92 0.76 13.29
N LYS A 111 -6.18 0.99 14.58
CA LYS A 111 -6.92 2.19 15.00
C LYS A 111 -6.09 3.43 14.72
N ASP A 112 -6.65 4.37 13.97
CA ASP A 112 -6.16 5.74 13.96
C ASP A 112 -6.39 6.35 15.33
N LEU A 113 -5.32 6.46 16.11
CA LEU A 113 -5.33 7.37 17.25
C LEU A 113 -5.08 8.76 16.68
N LEU A 114 -6.08 9.64 16.76
CA LEU A 114 -6.01 11.10 16.57
C LEU A 114 -4.84 11.80 17.33
N TYR A 115 -4.04 11.07 18.11
CA TYR A 115 -2.97 11.52 18.99
C TYR A 115 -1.55 11.09 18.58
N ALA A 116 -1.32 10.56 17.37
CA ALA A 116 0.01 10.14 16.92
C ALA A 116 1.07 11.27 16.79
N HIS A 117 0.71 12.53 17.06
CA HIS A 117 1.64 13.67 17.10
C HIS A 117 2.39 13.86 18.43
N LYS A 118 2.24 12.96 19.43
CA LYS A 118 3.08 12.98 20.63
C LYS A 118 3.72 11.61 20.89
N PHE A 119 4.87 11.39 20.25
CA PHE A 119 5.84 10.42 20.75
C PHE A 119 6.48 11.00 22.03
N PHE A 120 6.04 10.52 23.19
CA PHE A 120 6.79 10.67 24.45
C PHE A 120 7.65 9.41 24.61
N VAL A 121 8.97 9.59 24.62
CA VAL A 121 9.91 8.54 25.01
C VAL A 121 10.36 8.89 26.43
N PRO A 122 9.88 8.24 27.49
CA PRO A 122 10.54 8.32 28.78
C PRO A 122 11.84 7.51 28.71
N THR A 123 12.91 8.08 29.25
CA THR A 123 14.17 7.40 29.59
C THR A 123 13.95 6.26 30.56
#